data_AF-A0A4Q3SWG7-F1
#
_entry.id   AF-A0A4Q3SWG7-F1
#
_cell.length_a   1.000
_cell.length_b   1.000
_cell.length_c   1.000
_cell.angle_alpha   90.00
_cell.angle_beta   90.00
_cell.angle_gamma   90.00
#
_symmetry.space_group_name_H-M   'P 1'
#
loop_
_entity.id
_entity.type
_entity.pdbx_description
1 polymer ?
#
loop_
_entity_poly.entity_id
_entity_poly.type
_entity_poly.pdbx_seq_one_letter_code
_entity_poly.pdbx_strand_id
1 'polypeptide(L)' 'PDGMLQRLLERHRIKANLIVDPSDDESAADVIERQMAEFDVDLLIMGLYGRSRLQELVLGGVSRQLLNEMPAPILMSH' A
#
# COMPACT_ATOMS: atom_id res chain seq x y z
N PRO A 1 1.85 7.84 14.27
CA PRO A 1 1.21 6.78 13.47
C PRO A 1 0.13 6.06 14.29
N ASP A 2 -1.15 6.25 13.94
CA ASP A 2 -2.26 5.70 14.74
C ASP A 2 -2.52 4.22 14.44
N GLY A 3 -2.16 3.35 15.38
CA GLY A 3 -2.51 1.92 15.37
C GLY A 3 -4.01 1.62 15.54
N MET A 4 -4.90 2.60 15.30
CA MET A 4 -6.35 2.41 15.38
C MET A 4 -6.85 1.42 14.32
N LEU A 5 -6.32 1.46 13.09
CA LEU A 5 -6.69 0.51 12.04
C LEU A 5 -6.21 -0.90 12.37
N GLN A 6 -4.98 -1.06 12.86
CA GLN A 6 -4.45 -2.34 13.32
C GLN A 6 -5.33 -2.94 14.43
N ARG A 7 -5.65 -2.15 15.46
CA ARG A 7 -6.55 -2.56 16.56
C ARG A 7 -7.96 -2.89 16.09
N LEU A 8 -8.47 -2.24 15.04
CA LEU A 8 -9.76 -2.57 14.44
C LEU A 8 -9.70 -3.96 13.79
N LEU A 9 -8.69 -4.24 12.97
CA LEU A 9 -8.48 -5.54 12.32
C LEU A 9 -8.29 -6.66 13.37
N GLU A 10 -7.49 -6.43 14.39
CA GLU A 10 -7.26 -7.36 15.51
C GLU A 10 -8.56 -7.70 16.27
N ARG A 11 -9.44 -6.72 16.49
CA ARG A 11 -10.78 -6.94 17.08
C ARG A 11 -11.65 -7.86 16.23
N HIS A 12 -11.47 -7.84 14.91
CA HIS A 12 -12.11 -8.77 13.97
C HIS A 12 -11.34 -10.09 13.80
N ARG A 13 -10.33 -10.35 14.65
CA ARG A 13 -9.44 -11.52 14.63
C ARG A 13 -8.57 -11.65 13.36
N ILE A 14 -8.37 -10.54 12.65
CA ILE A 14 -7.45 -10.45 11.53
C ILE A 14 -6.05 -10.16 12.11
N LYS A 15 -5.06 -10.98 11.75
CA LYS A 15 -3.65 -10.69 12.09
C LYS A 15 -3.21 -9.49 11.26
N ALA A 16 -2.81 -8.41 11.90
CA ALA A 16 -2.41 -7.17 11.23
C ALA A 16 -1.04 -6.71 11.76
N ASN A 17 -0.07 -6.54 10.87
CA ASN A 17 1.23 -5.97 11.18
C ASN A 17 1.23 -4.51 10.73
N LEU A 18 1.49 -3.57 11.64
CA LEU A 18 1.73 -2.17 11.28
C LEU A 18 3.21 -1.98 10.98
N ILE A 19 3.51 -1.65 9.72
CA ILE A 19 4.85 -1.30 9.25
C ILE A 19 4.86 0.21 8.98
N VAL A 20 5.86 0.89 9.51
CA VAL A 20 6.13 2.31 9.24
C VAL A 20 7.58 2.36 8.78
N ASP A 21 7.76 2.44 7.46
CA ASP A 21 9.08 2.54 6.84
C ASP A 21 9.46 4.04 6.71
N PRO A 22 10.58 4.49 7.30
CA PRO A 22 11.03 5.87 7.26
C PRO A 22 12.07 6.14 6.15
N SER A 23 12.22 5.27 5.15
CA SER A 23 13.13 5.52 4.02
C SER A 23 12.71 6.78 3.22
N ASP A 24 13.46 7.87 3.42
CA ASP A 24 13.30 9.12 2.67
C ASP A 24 14.00 9.09 1.28
N ASP A 25 14.94 8.15 1.08
CA ASP A 25 15.76 8.03 -0.15
C ASP A 25 15.23 7.01 -1.19
N GLU A 26 14.25 6.18 -0.82
CA GLU A 26 13.61 5.18 -1.70
C GLU A 26 12.25 5.69 -2.22
N SER A 27 11.81 5.25 -3.40
CA SER A 27 10.42 5.53 -3.79
C SER A 27 9.46 4.63 -3.00
N ALA A 28 8.25 5.11 -2.75
CA ALA A 28 7.22 4.29 -2.10
C ALA A 28 6.85 3.03 -2.91
N ALA A 29 7.18 2.95 -4.20
CA ALA A 29 6.99 1.73 -4.97
C ALA A 29 8.06 0.68 -4.63
N ASP A 30 9.33 1.08 -4.56
CA ASP A 30 10.46 0.20 -4.21
C ASP A 30 10.29 -0.35 -2.77
N VAL A 31 9.85 0.51 -1.84
CA VAL A 31 9.54 0.11 -0.46
C VAL A 31 8.41 -0.92 -0.42
N ILE A 32 7.32 -0.70 -1.18
CA ILE A 32 6.20 -1.65 -1.24
C ILE A 32 6.65 -2.98 -1.86
N GLU A 33 7.43 -2.96 -2.95
CA GLU A 33 7.95 -4.18 -3.58
C GLU A 33 8.87 -4.95 -2.62
N ARG A 34 9.82 -4.27 -1.95
CA ARG A 34 10.68 -4.86 -0.91
C ARG A 34 9.88 -5.53 0.20
N GLN A 35 8.85 -4.86 0.71
CA GLN A 35 7.99 -5.44 1.75
C GLN A 35 7.14 -6.60 1.21
N MET A 36 6.64 -6.54 -0.01
CA MET A 36 5.88 -7.64 -0.60
C MET A 36 6.73 -8.90 -0.82
N ALA A 37 8.01 -8.74 -1.18
CA ALA A 37 8.98 -9.84 -1.25
C ALA A 37 9.37 -10.39 0.14
N GLU A 38 9.45 -9.54 1.17
CA GLU A 38 9.74 -9.94 2.56
C GLU A 38 8.59 -10.74 3.19
N PHE A 39 7.34 -10.41 2.87
CA PHE A 39 6.14 -11.01 3.46
C PHE A 39 5.40 -12.03 2.58
N ASP A 40 5.94 -12.37 1.39
CA ASP A 40 5.36 -13.30 0.42
C ASP A 40 3.88 -12.96 0.09
N VAL A 41 3.66 -11.73 -0.36
CA VAL A 41 2.31 -11.13 -0.47
C VAL A 41 1.59 -11.56 -1.75
N ASP A 42 0.55 -12.39 -1.60
CA ASP A 42 -0.33 -12.83 -2.70
C ASP A 42 -1.22 -11.74 -3.32
N LEU A 43 -1.47 -10.64 -2.61
CA LEU A 43 -2.41 -9.57 -3.03
C LEU A 43 -2.08 -8.23 -2.38
N LEU A 44 -1.85 -7.20 -3.19
CA LEU A 44 -1.74 -5.81 -2.73
C LEU A 44 -3.12 -5.13 -2.76
N ILE A 45 -3.57 -4.60 -1.61
CA ILE A 45 -4.80 -3.79 -1.54
C ILE A 45 -4.43 -2.34 -1.28
N MET A 46 -4.89 -1.42 -2.14
CA MET A 46 -4.68 0.02 -1.99
C MET A 46 -6.01 0.78 -2.01
N GLY A 47 -6.17 1.71 -1.05
CA GLY A 47 -7.30 2.64 -0.99
C GLY A 47 -6.95 3.98 -1.63
N LEU A 48 -7.78 4.47 -2.55
CA LEU A 48 -7.64 5.78 -3.20
C LEU A 48 -8.36 6.92 -2.45
N TYR A 49 -8.92 6.62 -1.26
CA TYR A 49 -9.70 7.56 -0.46
C TYR A 49 -8.88 8.71 0.13
N GLY A 50 -9.33 9.95 -0.06
CA GLY A 50 -8.96 11.08 0.81
C GLY A 50 -8.65 12.40 0.14
N ARG A 51 -8.53 12.48 -1.20
CA ARG A 51 -8.42 13.76 -1.91
C ARG A 51 -9.49 13.88 -2.98
N SER A 52 -10.34 14.90 -2.83
CA SER A 52 -11.36 15.26 -3.83
C SER A 52 -10.69 15.85 -5.07
N ARG A 53 -10.08 14.97 -5.87
CA ARG A 53 -9.80 15.21 -7.27
C ARG A 53 -10.05 13.93 -8.06
N LEU A 54 -11.09 13.94 -8.90
CA LEU A 54 -11.17 13.11 -10.12
C LEU A 54 -9.92 13.31 -11.01
N GLN A 55 -9.20 14.40 -10.77
CA GLN A 55 -7.95 14.79 -11.39
C GLN A 55 -6.80 14.68 -10.38
N GLU A 56 -6.11 13.56 -10.36
CA GLU A 56 -4.72 13.77 -10.76
C GLU A 56 -4.47 13.18 -12.14
N LEU A 57 -4.82 11.91 -12.37
CA LEU A 57 -5.06 11.34 -13.71
C LEU A 57 -3.83 11.23 -14.66
N VAL A 58 -2.54 11.21 -14.30
CA VAL A 58 -1.77 11.08 -13.04
C VAL A 58 -2.35 10.12 -11.98
N LEU A 59 -2.25 8.83 -12.27
CA LEU A 59 -1.52 7.97 -11.34
C LEU A 59 -0.08 8.51 -11.28
N GLY A 60 0.41 8.90 -10.09
CA GLY A 60 1.77 9.39 -9.90
C GLY A 60 2.82 8.34 -10.24
N GLY A 61 4.11 8.72 -10.25
CA GLY A 61 5.21 7.81 -10.61
C GLY A 61 5.14 6.46 -9.89
N VAL A 62 4.98 6.51 -8.55
CA VAL A 62 4.76 5.35 -7.67
C VAL A 62 3.62 4.46 -8.17
N SER A 63 2.40 5.00 -8.34
CA SER A 63 1.25 4.19 -8.73
C SER A 63 1.37 3.60 -10.15
N ARG A 64 2.15 4.22 -11.04
CA ARG A 64 2.46 3.65 -12.37
C ARG A 64 3.50 2.53 -12.28
N GLN A 65 4.54 2.71 -11.48
CA GLN A 65 5.56 1.69 -11.23
C GLN A 65 4.91 0.44 -10.63
N LEU A 66 4.13 0.62 -9.55
CA LEU A 66 3.31 -0.45 -8.95
C LEU A 66 2.40 -1.14 -9.98
N LEU A 67 1.72 -0.41 -10.87
CA LEU A 67 0.85 -1.03 -11.87
C LEU A 67 1.58 -1.78 -13.00
N ASN A 68 2.84 -1.46 -13.28
CA ASN A 68 3.59 -2.04 -14.39
C ASN A 68 4.52 -3.18 -13.95
N GLU A 69 5.07 -3.10 -12.73
CA GLU A 69 6.23 -3.90 -12.30
C GLU A 69 5.92 -4.81 -11.10
N MET A 70 4.75 -4.67 -10.45
CA MET A 70 4.43 -5.43 -9.24
C MET A 70 4.27 -6.94 -9.50
N PRO A 71 4.99 -7.82 -8.78
CA PRO A 71 4.88 -9.28 -8.92
C PRO A 71 3.52 -9.88 -8.54
N ALA A 72 2.70 -9.21 -7.72
CA ALA A 72 1.41 -9.72 -7.26
C ALA A 72 0.21 -8.87 -7.74
N PRO A 73 -1.00 -9.45 -7.86
CA PRO A 73 -2.21 -8.73 -8.21
C PRO A 73 -2.47 -7.51 -7.30
N ILE A 74 -3.02 -6.44 -7.90
CA ILE A 74 -3.39 -5.21 -7.20
C ILE A 74 -4.91 -5.03 -7.20
N LEU A 75 -5.51 -4.93 -6.02
CA LEU A 75 -6.90 -4.53 -5.82
C LEU A 75 -6.96 -3.06 -5.37
N MET A 76 -7.58 -2.20 -6.19
CA MET A 76 -7.81 -0.80 -5.82
C MET A 76 -9.25 -0.59 -5.34
N SER A 77 -9.40 -0.03 -4.14
CA SER A 77 -10.68 0.49 -3.66
C SER A 77 -10.75 1.99 -3.90
N HIS A 78 -11.72 2.42 -4.70
CA HIS A 78 -12.17 3.80 -4.82
C HIS A 78 -13.19 4.14 -3.74
#